data_AF-A0A960XXP7-F1
#
_entry.id   AF-A0A960XXP7-F1
#
_cell.length_a   1.000
_cell.length_b   1.000
_cell.length_c   1.000
_cell.angle_alpha   90.00
_cell.angle_beta   90.00
_cell.angle_gamma   90.00
#
_symmetry.space_group_name_H-M   'P 1'
#
loop_
_entity.id
_entity.type
_entity.pdbx_description
1 polymer ?
#
loop_
_entity_poly.entity_id
_entity_poly.type
_entity_poly.pdbx_seq_one_letter_code
_entity_poly.pdbx_strand_id
1 'polypeptide(L)'
;PSPPRYWLAILRTLKFQLNLRAHLVYRYDTFVRAYESLSRMPEPSDDQKQLLKEVGDYLYQVDDLSGIIERLHARLVPAIREAMVETHGIMIEPGEKLFHGQASDEAFEKIRPNLEELVRTCYQMKDQGRIESGLLRMIRLILDSSEK
;
A
#
# COMPACT_ATOMS: atom_id res chain seq x y z
N PRO A 1 -3.82 1.42 15.91
CA PRO A 1 -5.22 1.90 15.75
C PRO A 1 -6.17 0.74 15.48
N SER A 2 -7.36 0.78 16.06
CA SER A 2 -8.36 -0.29 15.93
C SER A 2 -9.05 -0.27 14.56
N PRO A 3 -9.38 -1.44 13.98
CA PRO A 3 -10.07 -1.51 12.70
C PRO A 3 -11.51 -0.94 12.78
N PRO A 4 -11.99 -0.30 11.71
CA PRO A 4 -13.33 0.28 11.69
C PRO A 4 -14.42 -0.81 11.72
N ARG A 5 -15.53 -0.51 12.41
CA ARG A 5 -16.68 -1.43 12.53
C ARG A 5 -17.83 -1.13 11.55
N TYR A 6 -17.91 0.09 11.02
CA TYR A 6 -18.96 0.45 10.05
C TYR A 6 -18.61 -0.03 8.66
N TRP A 7 -19.58 -0.61 7.94
CA TRP A 7 -19.37 -1.13 6.59
C TRP A 7 -18.81 -0.06 5.64
N LEU A 8 -19.38 1.15 5.66
CA LEU A 8 -18.87 2.25 4.85
C LEU A 8 -17.43 2.63 5.21
N ALA A 9 -17.07 2.62 6.48
CA ALA A 9 -15.72 2.94 6.92
C ALA A 9 -14.72 1.86 6.47
N ILE A 10 -15.07 0.58 6.60
CA ILE A 10 -14.27 -0.55 6.10
C ILE A 10 -14.01 -0.41 4.60
N LEU A 11 -15.06 -0.18 3.81
CA LEU A 11 -14.94 -0.02 2.35
C LEU A 11 -14.11 1.22 1.97
N ARG A 12 -14.27 2.33 2.70
CA ARG A 12 -13.45 3.53 2.50
C ARG A 12 -11.98 3.27 2.81
N THR A 13 -11.66 2.52 3.87
CA THR A 13 -10.29 2.13 4.20
C THR A 13 -9.70 1.22 3.12
N LEU A 14 -10.49 0.27 2.62
CA LEU A 14 -10.08 -0.62 1.53
C LEU A 14 -9.76 0.17 0.25
N LYS A 15 -10.64 1.10 -0.14
CA LYS A 15 -10.41 2.02 -1.27
C LYS A 15 -9.18 2.90 -1.05
N PHE A 16 -9.01 3.44 0.16
CA PHE A 16 -7.87 4.26 0.52
C PHE A 16 -6.55 3.49 0.35
N GLN A 17 -6.50 2.23 0.76
CA GLN A 17 -5.33 1.39 0.60
C GLN A 17 -4.97 1.18 -0.89
N LEU A 18 -5.96 0.91 -1.75
CA LEU A 18 -5.72 0.76 -3.19
C LEU A 18 -5.16 2.04 -3.82
N ASN A 19 -5.66 3.19 -3.39
CA ASN A 19 -5.15 4.48 -3.85
C ASN A 19 -3.69 4.69 -3.42
N LEU A 20 -3.34 4.35 -2.18
CA LEU A 20 -1.96 4.43 -1.70
C LEU A 20 -1.04 3.51 -2.50
N ARG A 21 -1.47 2.27 -2.77
CA ARG A 21 -0.72 1.32 -3.61
C ARG A 21 -0.47 1.88 -4.99
N ALA A 22 -1.51 2.40 -5.65
CA ALA A 22 -1.37 3.00 -6.98
C ALA A 22 -0.36 4.16 -6.97
N HIS A 23 -0.34 4.96 -5.90
CA HIS A 23 0.61 6.05 -5.73
C HIS A 23 2.06 5.57 -5.59
N LEU A 24 2.30 4.50 -4.81
CA LEU A 24 3.64 3.92 -4.65
C LEU A 24 4.17 3.33 -5.96
N VAL A 25 3.31 2.64 -6.71
CA VAL A 25 3.69 2.01 -7.98
C VAL A 25 3.88 3.04 -9.09
N TYR A 26 3.23 4.21 -9.02
CA TYR A 26 3.32 5.25 -10.05
C TYR A 26 4.76 5.70 -10.36
N ARG A 27 5.66 5.70 -9.37
CA ARG A 27 7.06 6.10 -9.55
C ARG A 27 8.03 4.93 -9.58
N TYR A 28 7.55 3.69 -9.57
CA TYR A 28 8.39 2.50 -9.52
C TYR A 28 9.44 2.50 -10.64
N ASP A 29 9.02 2.78 -11.89
CA ASP A 29 9.92 2.87 -13.04
C ASP A 29 11.05 3.90 -12.88
N THR A 30 10.79 5.02 -12.19
CA THR A 30 11.81 6.04 -11.91
C THR A 30 12.91 5.46 -11.02
N PHE A 31 12.54 4.70 -9.99
CA PHE A 31 13.50 4.07 -9.09
C PHE A 31 14.23 2.90 -9.75
N VAL A 32 13.56 2.12 -10.60
CA VAL A 32 14.20 1.08 -11.41
C VAL A 32 15.29 1.69 -12.31
N ARG A 33 14.98 2.77 -13.03
CA ARG A 33 15.97 3.45 -13.88
C ARG A 33 17.13 4.01 -13.05
N ALA A 34 16.85 4.61 -11.89
CA ALA A 34 17.90 5.11 -10.99
C ALA A 34 18.81 3.97 -10.51
N TYR A 35 18.24 2.83 -10.11
CA TYR A 35 18.96 1.64 -9.72
C TYR A 35 19.85 1.12 -10.85
N GLU A 36 19.29 0.97 -12.06
CA GLU A 36 20.02 0.52 -13.24
C GLU A 36 21.19 1.45 -13.58
N SER A 37 20.97 2.77 -13.57
CA SER A 37 22.02 3.77 -13.82
C SER A 37 23.13 3.67 -12.78
N LEU A 38 22.79 3.67 -11.49
CA LEU A 38 23.76 3.57 -10.39
C LEU A 38 24.54 2.26 -10.43
N SER A 39 23.89 1.14 -10.75
CA SER A 39 24.51 -0.20 -10.79
C SER A 39 25.55 -0.36 -11.90
N ARG A 40 25.48 0.47 -12.95
CA ARG A 40 26.37 0.43 -14.11
C ARG A 40 27.49 1.46 -14.07
N MET A 41 27.58 2.26 -13.01
CA MET A 41 28.66 3.24 -12.86
C MET A 41 29.99 2.52 -12.63
N PRO A 42 31.05 2.83 -13.42
CA PRO A 42 32.33 2.13 -13.31
C PRO A 42 33.09 2.47 -12.03
N GLU A 43 32.98 3.71 -11.53
CA GLU A 43 33.64 4.17 -10.30
C GLU A 43 32.68 5.00 -9.42
N PRO A 44 31.72 4.35 -8.74
CA PRO A 44 30.73 5.07 -7.94
C PRO A 44 31.36 5.65 -6.68
N SER A 45 31.01 6.89 -6.35
CA SER A 45 31.30 7.50 -5.05
C SER A 45 30.57 6.76 -3.92
N ASP A 46 30.99 7.00 -2.67
CA ASP A 46 30.33 6.35 -1.52
C ASP A 46 28.86 6.79 -1.36
N ASP A 47 28.55 8.05 -1.68
CA ASP A 47 27.16 8.54 -1.73
C ASP A 47 26.34 7.81 -2.79
N GLN A 48 26.92 7.53 -3.97
CA GLN A 48 26.25 6.78 -5.04
C GLN A 48 26.03 5.32 -4.65
N LYS A 49 26.99 4.69 -3.95
CA LYS A 49 26.82 3.32 -3.42
C LYS A 49 25.71 3.27 -2.36
N GLN A 50 25.68 4.24 -1.46
CA GLN A 50 24.64 4.33 -0.43
C GLN A 50 23.26 4.55 -1.08
N LEU A 51 23.17 5.44 -2.07
CA LEU A 51 21.95 5.66 -2.82
C LEU A 51 21.48 4.39 -3.55
N LEU A 52 22.40 3.66 -4.20
CA LEU A 52 22.09 2.40 -4.88
C LEU A 52 21.45 1.39 -3.92
N LYS A 53 22.02 1.26 -2.72
CA LYS A 53 21.49 0.38 -1.68
C LYS A 53 20.10 0.82 -1.24
N GLU A 54 19.90 2.10 -0.91
CA GLU A 54 18.61 2.60 -0.44
C GLU A 54 17.51 2.51 -1.50
N VAL A 55 17.84 2.77 -2.77
CA VAL A 55 16.91 2.58 -3.89
C VAL A 55 16.56 1.09 -4.06
N GLY A 56 17.53 0.19 -3.96
CA GLY A 56 17.29 -1.26 -4.02
C GLY A 56 16.39 -1.76 -2.88
N ASP A 57 16.69 -1.34 -1.64
CA ASP A 57 15.89 -1.68 -0.46
C ASP A 57 14.45 -1.16 -0.60
N TYR A 58 14.27 0.06 -1.13
CA TYR A 58 12.96 0.64 -1.40
C TYR A 58 12.17 -0.16 -2.45
N LEU A 59 12.79 -0.50 -3.59
CA LEU A 59 12.15 -1.29 -4.65
C LEU A 59 11.67 -2.65 -4.11
N TYR A 60 12.51 -3.36 -3.36
CA TYR A 60 12.15 -4.63 -2.73
C TYR A 60 10.95 -4.47 -1.78
N GLN A 61 10.94 -3.43 -0.95
CA GLN A 61 9.85 -3.18 -0.01
C GLN A 61 8.54 -2.83 -0.71
N VAL A 62 8.60 -2.08 -1.82
CA VAL A 62 7.40 -1.77 -2.63
C VAL A 62 6.82 -3.03 -3.26
N ASP A 63 7.64 -3.92 -3.80
CA ASP A 63 7.19 -5.18 -4.41
C ASP A 63 6.56 -6.12 -3.38
N ASP A 64 7.21 -6.33 -2.23
CA ASP A 64 6.67 -7.16 -1.16
C ASP A 64 5.32 -6.61 -0.66
N LEU A 65 5.26 -5.30 -0.40
CA LEU A 65 4.05 -4.65 0.09
C LEU A 65 2.92 -4.68 -0.95
N SER A 66 3.23 -4.48 -2.23
CA SER A 66 2.26 -4.61 -3.33
C SER A 66 1.69 -6.03 -3.38
N GLY A 67 2.53 -7.06 -3.29
CA GLY A 67 2.10 -8.46 -3.26
C GLY A 67 1.26 -8.82 -2.02
N ILE A 68 1.61 -8.28 -0.85
CA ILE A 68 0.80 -8.45 0.39
C ILE A 68 -0.58 -7.84 0.19
N ILE A 69 -0.67 -6.63 -0.36
CA ILE A 69 -1.94 -5.93 -0.58
C ILE A 69 -2.82 -6.71 -1.56
N GLU A 70 -2.28 -7.21 -2.67
CA GLU A 70 -3.06 -8.00 -3.62
C GLU A 70 -3.67 -9.26 -2.98
N ARG A 71 -2.85 -10.02 -2.24
CA ARG A 71 -3.31 -11.22 -1.54
C ARG A 71 -4.33 -10.88 -0.46
N LEU A 72 -4.14 -9.78 0.26
CA LEU A 72 -5.08 -9.32 1.27
C LEU A 72 -6.43 -8.95 0.66
N HIS A 73 -6.45 -8.20 -0.45
CA HIS A 73 -7.69 -7.82 -1.13
C HIS A 73 -8.45 -9.02 -1.68
N ALA A 74 -7.73 -9.99 -2.26
CA ALA A 74 -8.31 -11.23 -2.75
C ALA A 74 -9.04 -12.03 -1.65
N ARG A 75 -8.56 -11.95 -0.40
CA ARG A 75 -9.24 -12.56 0.77
C ARG A 75 -10.34 -11.68 1.35
N LEU A 76 -10.06 -10.38 1.49
CA LEU A 76 -10.89 -9.47 2.27
C LEU A 76 -12.17 -9.05 1.53
N VAL A 77 -12.11 -8.83 0.20
CA VAL A 77 -13.30 -8.43 -0.58
C VAL A 77 -14.40 -9.50 -0.55
N PRO A 78 -14.11 -10.80 -0.79
CA PRO A 78 -15.11 -11.86 -0.63
C PRO A 78 -15.63 -11.96 0.81
N ALA A 79 -14.74 -11.91 1.81
CA ALA A 79 -15.13 -12.03 3.21
C ALA A 79 -16.04 -10.88 3.67
N ILE A 80 -15.79 -9.64 3.23
CA ILE A 80 -16.68 -8.51 3.51
C ILE A 80 -18.05 -8.74 2.86
N ARG A 81 -18.08 -9.19 1.60
CA ARG A 81 -19.34 -9.46 0.89
C ARG A 81 -20.15 -10.53 1.60
N GLU A 82 -19.53 -11.64 1.96
CA GLU A 82 -20.15 -12.74 2.70
C GLU A 82 -20.70 -12.25 4.04
N ALA A 83 -19.88 -11.54 4.83
CA ALA A 83 -20.27 -11.01 6.13
C ALA A 83 -21.43 -10.00 6.02
N MET A 84 -21.48 -9.19 4.96
CA MET A 84 -22.60 -8.28 4.69
C MET A 84 -23.88 -9.03 4.33
N VAL A 85 -23.80 -10.11 3.53
CA VAL A 85 -24.95 -10.96 3.19
C VAL A 85 -25.46 -11.72 4.41
N GLU A 86 -24.59 -12.27 5.24
CA GLU A 86 -24.96 -12.92 6.50
C GLU A 86 -25.68 -11.96 7.45
N THR A 87 -25.20 -10.71 7.54
CA THR A 87 -25.76 -9.70 8.46
C THR A 87 -27.11 -9.14 7.99
N HIS A 88 -27.32 -9.00 6.68
CA HIS A 88 -28.47 -8.25 6.12
C HIS A 88 -29.40 -9.06 5.21
N GLY A 89 -29.08 -10.32 4.90
CA GLY A 89 -29.84 -11.18 3.99
C GLY A 89 -29.43 -11.10 2.51
N ILE A 90 -30.18 -11.80 1.64
CA ILE A 90 -29.82 -12.11 0.23
C ILE A 90 -29.81 -10.87 -0.69
N MET A 91 -30.43 -9.75 -0.33
CA MET A 91 -30.50 -8.57 -1.20
C MET A 91 -29.59 -7.43 -0.76
N ILE A 92 -28.41 -7.35 -1.37
CA ILE A 92 -27.74 -6.05 -1.56
C ILE A 92 -28.38 -5.41 -2.80
N GLU A 93 -29.63 -4.96 -2.68
CA GLU A 93 -30.14 -4.00 -3.67
C GLU A 93 -29.40 -2.66 -3.47
N PRO A 94 -29.02 -1.96 -4.56
CA PRO A 94 -28.35 -0.69 -4.46
C PRO A 94 -29.30 0.36 -3.84
N GLY A 95 -29.17 0.57 -2.53
CA GLY A 95 -29.93 1.54 -1.75
C GLY A 95 -29.20 1.89 -0.44
N GLU A 96 -28.90 3.18 -0.27
CA GLU A 96 -27.82 3.74 0.57
C GLU A 96 -27.88 3.50 2.09
N LYS A 97 -28.89 2.80 2.63
CA LYS A 97 -29.06 2.64 4.08
C LYS A 97 -28.15 1.55 4.70
N LEU A 98 -27.80 0.52 3.94
CA LEU A 98 -27.04 -0.64 4.45
C LEU A 98 -25.60 -0.28 4.85
N PHE A 99 -24.99 0.68 4.15
CA PHE A 99 -23.61 1.11 4.41
C PHE A 99 -23.43 1.94 5.70
N HIS A 100 -24.52 2.51 6.24
CA HIS A 100 -24.51 3.26 7.49
C HIS A 100 -24.53 2.33 8.72
N GLY A 101 -24.81 1.03 8.54
CA GLY A 101 -24.83 0.04 9.61
C GLY A 101 -23.43 -0.38 10.07
N GLN A 102 -23.36 -0.87 11.31
CA GLN A 102 -22.19 -1.57 11.84
C GLN A 102 -22.20 -3.03 11.39
N ALA A 103 -21.02 -3.63 11.30
CA ALA A 103 -20.88 -5.09 11.30
C ALA A 103 -21.36 -5.63 12.64
N SER A 104 -22.11 -6.75 12.62
CA SER A 104 -22.42 -7.49 13.84
C SER A 104 -21.12 -7.99 14.48
N ASP A 105 -21.12 -8.29 15.77
CA ASP A 105 -19.89 -8.76 16.44
C ASP A 105 -19.38 -10.06 15.79
N GLU A 106 -20.26 -11.01 15.45
CA GLU A 106 -19.86 -12.24 14.77
C GLU A 106 -19.21 -11.96 13.40
N ALA A 107 -19.85 -11.14 12.56
CA ALA A 107 -19.33 -10.77 11.26
C ALA A 107 -17.99 -10.02 11.37
N PHE A 108 -17.88 -9.11 12.34
CA PHE A 108 -16.68 -8.33 12.60
C PHE A 108 -15.53 -9.23 13.02
N GLU A 109 -15.74 -10.16 13.96
CA GLU A 109 -14.70 -11.06 14.44
C GLU A 109 -14.16 -11.97 13.32
N LYS A 110 -15.02 -12.41 12.38
CA LYS A 110 -14.59 -13.18 11.19
C LYS A 110 -13.61 -12.39 10.31
N ILE A 111 -13.86 -11.09 10.10
CA ILE A 111 -13.05 -10.25 9.19
C ILE A 111 -11.93 -9.48 9.90
N ARG A 112 -11.96 -9.37 11.23
CA ARG A 112 -11.06 -8.54 12.04
C ARG A 112 -9.58 -8.74 11.72
N PRO A 113 -9.04 -9.98 11.63
CA PRO A 113 -7.62 -10.18 11.36
C PRO A 113 -7.17 -9.55 10.03
N ASN A 114 -8.00 -9.68 8.99
CA ASN A 114 -7.72 -9.09 7.68
C ASN A 114 -7.84 -7.55 7.73
N LEU A 115 -8.76 -7.00 8.53
CA LEU A 115 -8.86 -5.55 8.72
C LEU A 115 -7.68 -4.97 9.50
N GLU A 116 -7.14 -5.69 10.49
CA GLU A 116 -5.94 -5.28 11.21
C GLU A 116 -4.72 -5.29 10.28
N GLU A 117 -4.60 -6.31 9.43
CA GLU A 117 -3.58 -6.37 8.39
C GLU A 117 -3.73 -5.22 7.36
N LEU A 118 -4.96 -4.89 6.96
CA LEU A 118 -5.27 -3.75 6.08
C LEU A 118 -4.79 -2.44 6.70
N VAL A 119 -5.10 -2.20 7.97
CA VAL A 119 -4.67 -1.00 8.67
C VAL A 119 -3.15 -0.97 8.77
N ARG A 120 -2.49 -2.06 9.18
CA ARG A 120 -1.03 -2.14 9.29
C ARG A 120 -0.32 -1.79 7.98
N THR A 121 -0.78 -2.38 6.87
CA THR A 121 -0.22 -2.13 5.53
C THR A 121 -0.47 -0.70 5.05
N CYS A 122 -1.56 -0.04 5.46
CA CYS A 122 -1.73 1.41 5.22
C CYS A 122 -0.64 2.25 5.92
N TYR A 123 -0.24 1.90 7.15
CA TYR A 123 0.84 2.59 7.84
C TYR A 123 2.20 2.35 7.18
N GLN A 124 2.49 1.10 6.81
CA GLN A 124 3.71 0.76 6.09
C GLN A 124 3.83 1.57 4.79
N MET A 125 2.75 1.66 3.99
CA MET A 125 2.74 2.48 2.77
C MET A 125 2.94 3.97 3.04
N LYS A 126 2.36 4.49 4.12
CA LYS A 126 2.56 5.90 4.51
C LYS A 126 4.03 6.17 4.81
N ASP A 127 4.71 5.25 5.49
CA ASP A 127 6.14 5.40 5.77
C ASP A 127 6.97 5.25 4.49
N GLN A 128 6.59 4.35 3.57
CA GLN A 128 7.22 4.27 2.25
C GLN A 128 7.11 5.58 1.46
N GLY A 129 5.97 6.27 1.50
CA GLY A 129 5.83 7.57 0.83
C GLY A 129 6.79 8.65 1.36
N ARG A 130 7.22 8.56 2.62
CA ARG A 130 8.24 9.45 3.20
C ARG A 130 9.63 9.11 2.67
N ILE A 131 9.96 7.82 2.62
CA ILE A 131 11.23 7.31 2.08
C ILE A 131 11.33 7.69 0.60
N GLU A 132 10.28 7.46 -0.19
CA GLU A 132 10.15 7.84 -1.60
C GLU A 132 10.54 9.32 -1.81
N SER A 133 9.95 10.22 -1.03
CA SER A 133 10.20 11.66 -1.12
C SER A 133 11.64 12.04 -0.74
N GLY A 134 12.28 11.29 0.16
CA GLY A 134 13.69 11.44 0.50
C GLY A 134 14.59 11.01 -0.66
N LEU A 135 14.36 9.79 -1.17
CA LEU A 135 15.14 9.21 -2.25
C LEU A 135 15.05 10.02 -3.54
N LEU A 136 13.87 10.52 -3.91
CA LEU A 136 13.72 11.38 -5.10
C LEU A 136 14.59 12.65 -5.02
N ARG A 137 14.75 13.23 -3.83
CA ARG A 137 15.63 14.39 -3.63
C ARG A 137 17.10 14.00 -3.76
N MET A 138 17.49 12.85 -3.22
CA MET A 138 18.87 12.38 -3.32
C MET A 138 19.24 12.00 -4.76
N ILE A 139 18.36 11.29 -5.47
CA ILE A 139 18.51 10.97 -6.90
C ILE A 139 18.78 12.25 -7.68
N ARG A 140 17.95 13.27 -7.49
CA ARG A 140 18.13 14.56 -8.17
C ARG A 140 19.46 15.23 -7.83
N LEU A 141 19.86 15.24 -6.55
CA LEU A 141 21.09 15.92 -6.14
C LEU A 141 22.36 15.19 -6.60
N ILE A 142 22.37 13.86 -6.50
CA ILE A 142 23.56 13.04 -6.74
C ILE A 142 23.72 12.71 -8.23
N LEU A 143 22.62 12.46 -8.95
CA LEU A 143 22.69 12.13 -10.38
C LEU A 143 22.75 13.40 -11.25
N ASP A 144 22.00 14.47 -10.95
CA ASP A 144 22.09 15.71 -11.75
C ASP A 144 23.42 16.45 -11.54
N SER A 145 24.11 16.22 -10.42
CA SER A 145 25.45 16.79 -10.18
C SER A 145 26.57 16.02 -10.86
N SER A 146 26.32 14.74 -11.21
CA SER A 146 27.26 13.88 -11.92
C SER A 146 27.36 14.17 -13.41
N GLU A 147 26.40 14.89 -13.99
CA GLU A 147 26.38 15.29 -15.41
C GLU A 147 27.07 16.64 -15.68
N LYS A 148 27.66 17.28 -14.67
CA LYS A 148 28.45 18.52 -14.77
C LYS A 148 29.93 18.27 -14.52
#